data_AF-R5KEY1-F1
#
_entry.id   AF-R5KEY1-F1
#
_cell.length_a   1.000
_cell.length_b   1.000
_cell.length_c   1.000
_cell.angle_alpha   90.00
_cell.angle_beta   90.00
_cell.angle_gamma   90.00
#
_symmetry.space_group_name_H-M   'P 1'
#
loop_
_entity.id
_entity.type
_entity.pdbx_description
1 polymer ?
#
loop_
_entity_poly.entity_id
_entity_poly.type
_entity_poly.pdbx_seq_one_letter_code
_entity_poly.pdbx_strand_id
1 'polypeptide(L)'
;MVKGLIFDYGGTLDTGGRHWGKVLWQAYVESGSGVSEGDFREAYVYAERTLGRTLVIQPDYTFYRTLDAKLAIELGWLEASGRIGRSGSGLDSLRRAMLDRLYDEVKRQTERSRYALEQLNPRYPMALVSNFYGNIGVVLDEFGLGGLFDHVVESAVVGIRKPDPRIFTLGVEALGLEPDEVVVVGDSYGNDIVPAKRAGCHAVWLKGEGWTDETHDETLPDAVITDLSQLGLNVLHDNMSK
;
A
#
# COMPACT_ATOMS: atom_id res chain seq x y z
N MET A 1 2.61 -1.90 -26.53
CA MET A 1 2.70 -0.43 -26.34
C MET A 1 1.83 -0.12 -25.15
N VAL A 2 2.36 0.58 -24.14
CA VAL A 2 1.61 0.90 -22.92
C VAL A 2 0.44 1.85 -23.22
N LYS A 3 -0.75 1.48 -22.76
CA LYS A 3 -1.99 2.25 -22.91
C LYS A 3 -2.67 2.55 -21.58
N GLY A 4 -2.39 1.81 -20.51
CA GLY A 4 -3.01 2.04 -19.20
C GLY A 4 -2.08 1.69 -18.05
N LEU A 5 -2.41 2.22 -16.86
CA LEU A 5 -1.62 2.00 -15.66
C LEU A 5 -2.51 1.46 -14.53
N ILE A 6 -1.96 0.52 -13.79
CA ILE A 6 -2.55 0.04 -12.54
C ILE A 6 -1.59 0.38 -11.41
N PHE A 7 -2.10 1.00 -10.34
CA PHE A 7 -1.31 1.30 -9.15
C PHE A 7 -1.77 0.47 -7.96
N ASP A 8 -0.82 -0.04 -7.19
CA ASP A 8 -1.05 -0.38 -5.79
C ASP A 8 -1.21 0.89 -4.93
N TYR A 9 -1.86 0.79 -3.77
CA TYR A 9 -1.96 1.89 -2.81
C TYR A 9 -0.94 1.78 -1.66
N GLY A 10 -1.01 0.70 -0.89
CA GLY A 10 -0.35 0.59 0.42
C GLY A 10 1.08 0.08 0.30
N GLY A 11 2.06 0.89 0.70
CA GLY A 11 3.46 0.66 0.36
C GLY A 11 3.89 1.50 -0.85
N THR A 12 2.97 1.76 -1.77
CA THR A 12 3.25 2.43 -3.05
C THR A 12 2.97 3.93 -3.01
N LEU A 13 1.69 4.32 -2.89
CA LEU A 13 1.25 5.72 -2.95
C LEU A 13 1.30 6.40 -1.58
N ASP A 14 1.14 5.67 -0.50
CA ASP A 14 1.01 6.20 0.87
C ASP A 14 2.35 6.23 1.65
N THR A 15 3.33 5.41 1.29
CA THR A 15 4.63 5.33 1.99
C THR A 15 5.86 5.29 1.07
N GLY A 16 5.69 5.39 -0.25
CA GLY A 16 6.79 5.66 -1.19
C GLY A 16 7.81 4.52 -1.31
N GLY A 17 7.34 3.28 -1.40
CA GLY A 17 8.17 2.07 -1.51
C GLY A 17 8.53 1.45 -0.17
N ARG A 18 8.02 1.97 0.96
CA ARG A 18 8.31 1.44 2.30
C ARG A 18 7.16 0.57 2.79
N HIS A 19 7.45 -0.71 3.03
CA HIS A 19 6.47 -1.63 3.56
C HIS A 19 5.89 -1.14 4.90
N TRP A 20 4.57 -1.22 5.07
CA TRP A 20 3.86 -0.71 6.25
C TRP A 20 4.39 -1.24 7.59
N GLY A 21 4.84 -2.48 7.62
CA GLY A 21 5.48 -3.04 8.82
C GLY A 21 6.76 -2.31 9.24
N LYS A 22 7.57 -1.80 8.29
CA LYS A 22 8.78 -1.02 8.59
C LYS A 22 8.44 0.40 9.03
N VAL A 23 7.44 1.01 8.38
CA VAL A 23 6.92 2.33 8.74
C VAL A 23 6.37 2.33 10.17
N LEU A 24 5.57 1.32 10.52
CA LEU A 24 5.05 1.16 11.88
C LEU A 24 6.17 0.87 12.88
N TRP A 25 7.10 -0.03 12.55
CA TRP A 25 8.24 -0.32 13.44
C TRP A 25 9.02 0.94 13.81
N GLN A 26 9.32 1.79 12.82
CA GLN A 26 9.97 3.08 13.06
C GLN A 26 9.15 3.95 14.03
N ALA A 27 7.83 4.00 13.89
CA ALA A 27 6.98 4.73 14.84
C ALA A 27 7.02 4.16 16.27
N TYR A 28 7.13 2.83 16.44
CA TYR A 28 7.33 2.21 17.76
C TYR A 28 8.67 2.59 18.39
N VAL A 29 9.73 2.67 17.59
CA VAL A 29 11.07 3.06 18.04
C VAL A 29 11.09 4.55 18.45
N GLU A 30 10.61 5.43 17.57
CA GLU A 30 10.65 6.89 17.77
C GLU A 30 9.74 7.37 18.90
N SER A 31 8.66 6.65 19.18
CA SER A 31 7.74 6.96 20.28
C SER A 31 8.23 6.50 21.66
N GLY A 32 9.39 5.81 21.72
CA GLY A 32 9.91 5.26 22.97
C GLY A 32 8.96 4.25 23.59
N SER A 33 8.33 3.41 22.77
CA SER A 33 7.33 2.42 23.21
C SER A 33 7.90 1.41 24.22
N GLY A 34 9.20 1.10 24.10
CA GLY A 34 9.87 0.05 24.88
C GLY A 34 9.58 -1.37 24.38
N VAL A 35 8.89 -1.52 23.25
CA VAL A 35 8.53 -2.80 22.63
C VAL A 35 9.71 -3.31 21.81
N SER A 36 10.01 -4.61 21.90
CA SER A 36 11.04 -5.25 21.07
C SER A 36 10.56 -5.43 19.62
N GLU A 37 11.47 -5.52 18.65
CA GLU A 37 11.09 -5.77 17.25
C GLU A 37 10.34 -7.10 17.09
N GLY A 38 10.73 -8.13 17.85
CA GLY A 38 10.06 -9.43 17.85
C GLY A 38 8.61 -9.34 18.32
N ASP A 39 8.37 -8.63 19.43
CA ASP A 39 7.02 -8.43 19.96
C ASP A 39 6.16 -7.56 19.03
N PHE A 40 6.76 -6.52 18.44
CA PHE A 40 6.09 -5.71 17.41
C PHE A 40 5.68 -6.58 16.20
N ARG A 41 6.57 -7.44 15.71
CA ARG A 41 6.28 -8.32 14.56
C ARG A 41 5.10 -9.25 14.84
N GLU A 42 5.03 -9.81 16.05
CA GLU A 42 3.88 -10.62 16.46
C GLU A 42 2.59 -9.79 16.55
N ALA A 43 2.65 -8.59 17.13
CA ALA A 43 1.51 -7.68 17.24
C ALA A 43 0.99 -7.24 15.85
N TYR A 44 1.89 -6.88 14.94
CA TYR A 44 1.57 -6.52 13.56
C TYR A 44 0.86 -7.67 12.83
N VAL A 45 1.40 -8.89 12.90
CA VAL A 45 0.77 -10.08 12.29
C VAL A 45 -0.59 -10.37 12.93
N TYR A 46 -0.72 -10.19 14.25
CA TYR A 46 -2.00 -10.34 14.94
C TYR A 46 -3.04 -9.32 14.44
N ALA A 47 -2.66 -8.04 14.29
CA ALA A 47 -3.55 -7.00 13.79
C ALA A 47 -3.98 -7.24 12.34
N GLU A 48 -3.04 -7.57 11.44
CA GLU A 48 -3.35 -7.92 10.04
C GLU A 48 -4.34 -9.09 9.94
N ARG A 49 -4.14 -10.14 10.74
CA ARG A 49 -5.06 -11.29 10.80
C ARG A 49 -6.42 -10.91 11.36
N THR A 50 -6.46 -10.02 12.34
CA THR A 50 -7.71 -9.56 12.96
C THR A 50 -8.52 -8.76 11.95
N LEU A 51 -7.90 -7.75 11.32
CA LEU A 51 -8.52 -6.92 10.30
C LEU A 51 -8.96 -7.74 9.07
N GLY A 52 -8.21 -8.78 8.70
CA GLY A 52 -8.60 -9.67 7.61
C GLY A 52 -9.75 -10.64 7.91
N ARG A 53 -10.14 -10.81 9.19
CA ARG A 53 -11.19 -11.76 9.64
C ARG A 53 -12.43 -11.08 10.21
N THR A 54 -12.32 -9.82 10.63
CA THR A 54 -13.37 -9.10 11.34
C THR A 54 -13.63 -7.77 10.65
N LEU A 55 -14.90 -7.38 10.54
CA LEU A 55 -15.32 -6.11 9.94
C LEU A 55 -15.13 -4.96 10.95
N VAL A 56 -13.88 -4.68 11.31
CA VAL A 56 -13.51 -3.59 12.22
C VAL A 56 -13.57 -2.26 11.49
N ILE A 57 -13.04 -2.20 10.27
CA ILE A 57 -13.03 -1.01 9.44
C ILE A 57 -14.40 -0.85 8.79
N GLN A 58 -15.00 0.32 8.95
CA GLN A 58 -16.27 0.65 8.32
C GLN A 58 -16.03 1.37 6.98
N PRO A 59 -16.96 1.27 6.00
CA PRO A 59 -16.79 1.89 4.69
C PRO A 59 -16.61 3.42 4.72
N ASP A 60 -17.07 4.09 5.78
CA ASP A 60 -16.97 5.55 5.99
C ASP A 60 -15.68 5.96 6.75
N TYR A 61 -14.81 5.01 7.10
CA TYR A 61 -13.58 5.33 7.81
C TYR A 61 -12.61 6.07 6.88
N THR A 62 -12.11 7.20 7.37
CA THR A 62 -10.92 7.85 6.83
C THR A 62 -9.69 6.99 7.07
N PHE A 63 -8.59 7.33 6.42
CA PHE A 63 -7.29 6.72 6.66
C PHE A 63 -6.86 6.89 8.12
N TYR A 64 -7.06 8.10 8.68
CA TYR A 64 -6.79 8.35 10.11
C TYR A 64 -7.53 7.35 11.01
N ARG A 65 -8.84 7.14 10.80
CA ARG A 65 -9.64 6.18 11.60
C ARG A 65 -9.22 4.73 11.35
N THR A 66 -8.82 4.41 10.12
CA THR A 66 -8.33 3.07 9.74
C THR A 66 -7.02 2.74 10.45
N LEU A 67 -6.06 3.67 10.38
CA LEU A 67 -4.77 3.54 11.04
C LEU A 67 -4.93 3.52 12.56
N ASP A 68 -5.83 4.34 13.12
CA ASP A 68 -6.12 4.34 14.55
C ASP A 68 -6.65 2.98 15.03
N ALA A 69 -7.61 2.40 14.31
CA ALA A 69 -8.16 1.10 14.63
C ALA A 69 -7.08 0.00 14.59
N LYS A 70 -6.18 0.06 13.60
CA LYS A 70 -5.05 -0.86 13.50
C LYS A 70 -4.10 -0.73 14.69
N LEU A 71 -3.67 0.50 15.02
CA LEU A 71 -2.80 0.76 16.18
C LEU A 71 -3.46 0.33 17.50
N ALA A 72 -4.77 0.53 17.64
CA ALA A 72 -5.51 0.09 18.82
C ALA A 72 -5.48 -1.44 18.97
N ILE A 73 -5.61 -2.20 17.88
CA ILE A 73 -5.51 -3.66 17.91
C ILE A 73 -4.09 -4.12 18.27
N GLU A 74 -3.06 -3.54 17.66
CA GLU A 74 -1.66 -3.90 17.93
C GLU A 74 -1.28 -3.61 19.39
N LEU A 75 -1.53 -2.38 19.85
CA LEU A 75 -1.18 -1.94 21.21
C LEU A 75 -2.03 -2.66 22.27
N GLY A 76 -3.31 -2.91 21.99
CA GLY A 76 -4.17 -3.68 22.89
C GLY A 76 -3.71 -5.13 23.04
N TRP A 77 -3.22 -5.75 21.96
CA TRP A 77 -2.63 -7.07 22.03
C TRP A 77 -1.32 -7.08 22.83
N LEU A 78 -0.47 -6.08 22.65
CA LEU A 78 0.77 -5.92 23.43
C LEU A 78 0.49 -5.71 24.92
N GLU A 79 -0.52 -4.91 25.26
CA GLU A 79 -0.97 -4.70 26.65
C GLU A 79 -1.50 -6.00 27.25
N ALA A 80 -2.43 -6.68 26.56
CA ALA A 80 -3.03 -7.92 27.02
C ALA A 80 -2.01 -9.07 27.18
N SER A 81 -0.93 -9.05 26.40
CA SER A 81 0.15 -10.05 26.47
C SER A 81 1.29 -9.67 27.44
N GLY A 82 1.23 -8.50 28.09
CA GLY A 82 2.27 -8.02 29.00
C GLY A 82 3.59 -7.67 28.31
N ARG A 83 3.55 -7.40 27.00
CA ARG A 83 4.73 -7.11 26.14
C ARG A 83 4.99 -5.61 25.96
N ILE A 84 4.22 -4.77 26.65
CA ILE A 84 4.45 -3.33 26.73
C ILE A 84 4.31 -2.86 28.18
N GLY A 85 5.22 -2.01 28.63
CA GLY A 85 5.23 -1.47 30.00
C GLY A 85 4.27 -0.30 30.24
N ARG A 86 3.24 -0.13 29.39
CA ARG A 86 2.27 0.97 29.45
C ARG A 86 0.85 0.43 29.45
N SER A 87 -0.05 1.11 30.16
CA SER A 87 -1.46 0.75 30.23
C SER A 87 -2.37 1.98 30.32
N GLY A 88 -3.66 1.79 30.02
CA GLY A 88 -4.68 2.83 30.13
C GLY A 88 -4.28 4.14 29.45
N SER A 89 -4.34 5.27 30.18
CA SER A 89 -4.06 6.59 29.61
C SER A 89 -2.64 6.76 29.04
N GLY A 90 -1.66 6.00 29.54
CA GLY A 90 -0.30 5.98 29.01
C GLY A 90 -0.23 5.32 27.64
N LEU A 91 -1.01 4.27 27.41
CA LEU A 91 -1.13 3.58 26.13
C LEU A 91 -1.91 4.42 25.12
N ASP A 92 -2.99 5.07 25.55
CA ASP A 92 -3.76 6.00 24.70
C ASP A 92 -2.94 7.21 24.24
N SER A 93 -2.04 7.70 25.09
CA SER A 93 -1.15 8.81 24.75
C SER A 93 -0.07 8.35 23.75
N LEU A 94 0.45 7.14 23.90
CA LEU A 94 1.37 6.52 22.94
C LEU A 94 0.71 6.35 21.56
N ARG A 95 -0.48 5.74 21.53
CA ARG A 95 -1.26 5.52 20.30
C ARG A 95 -1.49 6.80 19.53
N ARG A 96 -1.99 7.86 20.20
CA ARG A 96 -2.25 9.16 19.57
C ARG A 96 -0.99 9.79 18.99
N ALA A 97 0.11 9.78 19.75
CA ALA A 97 1.37 10.33 19.27
C ALA A 97 1.93 9.59 18.04
N MET A 98 1.80 8.26 18.00
CA MET A 98 2.17 7.46 16.83
C MET A 98 1.25 7.76 15.64
N LEU A 99 -0.06 7.77 15.88
CA LEU A 99 -1.08 8.03 14.87
C LEU A 99 -0.89 9.37 14.17
N ASP A 100 -0.75 10.46 14.94
CA ASP A 100 -0.59 11.80 14.39
C ASP A 100 0.67 11.91 13.51
N ARG A 101 1.79 11.35 13.98
CA ARG A 101 3.05 11.33 13.22
C ARG A 101 2.93 10.55 11.92
N LEU A 102 2.38 9.33 12.00
CA LEU A 102 2.22 8.44 10.84
C LEU A 102 1.28 9.06 9.81
N TYR A 103 0.17 9.63 10.27
CA TYR A 103 -0.79 10.32 9.41
C TYR A 103 -0.16 11.51 8.70
N ASP A 104 0.62 12.33 9.40
CA ASP A 104 1.33 13.46 8.80
C ASP A 104 2.36 13.02 7.75
N GLU A 105 3.04 11.89 7.96
CA GLU A 105 3.96 11.31 6.98
C GLU A 105 3.22 10.81 5.74
N VAL A 106 2.14 10.03 5.92
CA VAL A 106 1.30 9.56 4.81
C VAL A 106 0.76 10.74 4.01
N LYS A 107 0.25 11.78 4.68
CA LYS A 107 -0.27 12.97 4.02
C LYS A 107 0.76 13.63 3.10
N ARG A 108 2.01 13.79 3.57
CA ARG A 108 3.12 14.33 2.76
C ARG A 108 3.44 13.43 1.58
N GLN A 109 3.48 12.11 1.80
CA GLN A 109 3.81 11.17 0.75
C GLN A 109 2.70 11.08 -0.31
N THR A 110 1.43 11.02 0.09
CA THR A 110 0.30 11.01 -0.83
C THR A 110 0.22 12.30 -1.64
N GLU A 111 0.64 13.44 -1.08
CA GLU A 111 0.75 14.70 -1.84
C GLU A 111 1.79 14.61 -2.97
N ARG A 112 2.95 13.98 -2.71
CA ARG A 112 3.97 13.73 -3.75
C ARG A 112 3.48 12.72 -4.79
N SER A 113 2.86 11.64 -4.35
CA SER A 113 2.27 10.63 -5.23
C SER A 113 1.21 11.25 -6.13
N ARG A 114 0.32 12.09 -5.57
CA ARG A 114 -0.68 12.84 -6.32
C ARG A 114 -0.06 13.68 -7.42
N TYR A 115 0.99 14.45 -7.11
CA TYR A 115 1.69 15.26 -8.11
C TYR A 115 2.21 14.43 -9.28
N ALA A 116 2.81 13.26 -9.01
CA ALA A 116 3.27 12.36 -10.06
C ALA A 116 2.11 11.78 -10.90
N LEU A 117 1.04 11.34 -10.25
CA LEU A 117 -0.14 10.79 -10.90
C LEU A 117 -0.86 11.82 -11.79
N GLU A 118 -0.94 13.08 -11.36
CA GLU A 118 -1.52 14.18 -12.15
C GLU A 118 -0.75 14.43 -13.46
N GLN A 119 0.54 14.13 -13.54
CA GLN A 119 1.31 14.22 -14.79
C GLN A 119 1.03 13.05 -15.76
N LEU A 120 0.57 11.91 -15.23
CA LEU A 120 0.31 10.68 -15.97
C LEU A 120 -1.14 10.58 -16.45
N ASN A 121 -2.09 10.98 -15.60
CA ASN A 121 -3.54 10.86 -15.82
C ASN A 121 -4.02 11.41 -17.18
N PRO A 122 -3.51 12.54 -17.73
CA PRO A 122 -3.93 13.03 -19.05
C PRO A 122 -3.54 12.12 -20.23
N ARG A 123 -2.62 11.17 -20.02
CA ARG A 123 -2.05 10.31 -21.07
C ARG A 123 -2.47 8.85 -20.96
N TYR A 124 -2.66 8.38 -19.74
CA TYR A 124 -2.98 6.98 -19.48
C TYR A 124 -4.21 6.91 -18.57
N PRO A 125 -5.30 6.22 -18.95
CA PRO A 125 -6.31 5.80 -17.99
C PRO A 125 -5.66 4.99 -16.88
N MET A 126 -6.15 5.18 -15.66
CA MET A 126 -5.53 4.60 -14.46
C MET A 126 -6.55 3.87 -13.62
N ALA A 127 -6.16 2.71 -13.11
CA ALA A 127 -6.91 1.98 -12.11
C ALA A 127 -6.08 1.79 -10.83
N LEU A 128 -6.77 1.71 -9.70
CA LEU A 128 -6.16 1.31 -8.43
C LEU A 128 -6.51 -0.15 -8.14
N VAL A 129 -5.53 -0.98 -7.79
CA VAL A 129 -5.74 -2.35 -7.33
C VAL A 129 -5.07 -2.51 -5.98
N SER A 130 -5.83 -2.72 -4.90
CA SER A 130 -5.28 -2.71 -3.53
C SER A 130 -5.84 -3.81 -2.62
N ASN A 131 -4.96 -4.38 -1.80
CA ASN A 131 -5.36 -5.17 -0.64
C ASN A 131 -5.77 -4.23 0.49
N PHE A 132 -7.05 -3.83 0.51
CA PHE A 132 -7.58 -2.87 1.48
C PHE A 132 -8.93 -3.33 2.11
N TYR A 133 -9.46 -2.54 3.04
CA TYR A 133 -10.45 -2.97 4.04
C TYR A 133 -11.94 -2.66 3.74
N GLY A 134 -12.25 -2.16 2.54
CA GLY A 134 -13.60 -1.81 2.09
C GLY A 134 -13.90 -0.30 2.10
N ASN A 135 -12.89 0.53 2.38
CA ASN A 135 -13.03 1.98 2.56
C ASN A 135 -12.04 2.81 1.72
N ILE A 136 -11.36 2.18 0.75
CA ILE A 136 -10.31 2.86 -0.02
C ILE A 136 -10.82 4.11 -0.75
N GLY A 137 -12.09 4.14 -1.18
CA GLY A 137 -12.67 5.33 -1.83
C GLY A 137 -12.62 6.57 -0.94
N VAL A 138 -13.02 6.44 0.33
CA VAL A 138 -12.98 7.53 1.31
C VAL A 138 -11.54 7.99 1.56
N VAL A 139 -10.60 7.04 1.60
CA VAL A 139 -9.16 7.32 1.77
C VAL A 139 -8.59 8.08 0.58
N LEU A 140 -8.96 7.72 -0.65
CA LEU A 140 -8.52 8.44 -1.85
C LEU A 140 -9.04 9.87 -1.85
N ASP A 141 -10.31 10.06 -1.51
CA ASP A 141 -10.91 11.40 -1.43
C ASP A 141 -10.25 12.26 -0.35
N GLU A 142 -9.95 11.69 0.83
CA GLU A 142 -9.26 12.37 1.93
C GLU A 142 -7.90 12.95 1.52
N PHE A 143 -7.15 12.21 0.70
CA PHE A 143 -5.82 12.62 0.23
C PHE A 143 -5.83 13.33 -1.13
N GLY A 144 -7.00 13.65 -1.68
CA GLY A 144 -7.14 14.31 -2.98
C GLY A 144 -6.67 13.45 -4.17
N LEU A 145 -6.65 12.14 -4.01
CA LEU A 145 -6.40 11.15 -5.06
C LEU A 145 -7.70 10.71 -5.75
N GLY A 146 -8.86 11.08 -5.18
CA GLY A 146 -10.17 10.89 -5.79
C GLY A 146 -10.24 11.51 -7.19
N GLY A 147 -10.81 10.76 -8.13
CA GLY A 147 -10.95 11.19 -9.54
C GLY A 147 -9.71 11.03 -10.41
N LEU A 148 -8.56 10.60 -9.87
CA LEU A 148 -7.38 10.25 -10.69
C LEU A 148 -7.43 8.83 -11.24
N PHE A 149 -8.27 7.97 -10.65
CA PHE A 149 -8.46 6.59 -11.07
C PHE A 149 -9.86 6.43 -11.66
N ASP A 150 -9.94 5.93 -12.89
CA ASP A 150 -11.21 5.61 -13.56
C ASP A 150 -11.91 4.44 -12.84
N HIS A 151 -11.11 3.53 -12.28
CA HIS A 151 -11.57 2.33 -11.61
C HIS A 151 -10.77 2.01 -10.35
N VAL A 152 -11.45 1.47 -9.35
CA VAL A 152 -10.84 1.03 -8.10
C VAL A 152 -11.27 -0.41 -7.81
N VAL A 153 -10.30 -1.32 -7.73
CA VAL A 153 -10.46 -2.73 -7.41
C VAL A 153 -9.89 -2.97 -6.02
N GLU A 154 -10.79 -3.17 -5.06
CA GLU A 154 -10.43 -3.37 -3.66
C GLU A 154 -10.67 -4.82 -3.24
N SER A 155 -9.66 -5.45 -2.63
CA SER A 155 -9.71 -6.88 -2.30
C SER A 155 -10.86 -7.29 -1.38
N ALA A 156 -11.23 -6.45 -0.41
CA ALA A 156 -12.35 -6.71 0.49
C ALA A 156 -13.71 -6.66 -0.22
N VAL A 157 -13.82 -5.88 -1.29
CA VAL A 157 -15.06 -5.72 -2.07
C VAL A 157 -15.20 -6.86 -3.07
N VAL A 158 -14.13 -7.21 -3.78
CA VAL A 158 -14.18 -8.23 -4.84
C VAL A 158 -13.93 -9.65 -4.35
N GLY A 159 -13.47 -9.82 -3.11
CA GLY A 159 -13.22 -11.14 -2.49
C GLY A 159 -11.98 -11.86 -3.00
N ILE A 160 -11.14 -11.19 -3.81
CA ILE A 160 -9.87 -11.69 -4.35
C ILE A 160 -8.78 -10.74 -3.87
N ARG A 161 -7.69 -11.26 -3.31
CA ARG A 161 -6.56 -10.47 -2.81
C ARG A 161 -5.25 -10.87 -3.46
N LYS A 162 -4.34 -9.92 -3.59
CA LYS A 162 -2.93 -10.20 -3.92
C LYS A 162 -2.38 -11.20 -2.88
N PRO A 163 -1.58 -12.21 -3.28
CA PRO A 163 -0.91 -12.36 -4.58
C PRO A 163 -1.70 -13.18 -5.63
N ASP A 164 -3.03 -13.30 -5.53
CA ASP A 164 -3.82 -13.93 -6.59
C ASP A 164 -3.82 -13.02 -7.84
N PRO A 165 -3.28 -13.47 -8.99
CA PRO A 165 -3.14 -12.63 -10.18
C PRO A 165 -4.47 -12.18 -10.76
N ARG A 166 -5.58 -12.87 -10.47
CA ARG A 166 -6.92 -12.53 -10.97
C ARG A 166 -7.36 -11.12 -10.53
N ILE A 167 -6.83 -10.59 -9.42
CA ILE A 167 -7.15 -9.23 -9.00
C ILE A 167 -6.64 -8.17 -9.99
N PHE A 168 -5.48 -8.43 -10.63
CA PHE A 168 -4.96 -7.55 -11.68
C PHE A 168 -5.74 -7.70 -12.98
N THR A 169 -6.19 -8.92 -13.30
CA THR A 169 -7.12 -9.14 -14.43
C THR A 169 -8.37 -8.28 -14.30
N LEU A 170 -8.96 -8.18 -13.10
CA LEU A 170 -10.11 -7.29 -12.86
C LEU A 170 -9.76 -5.81 -13.14
N GLY A 171 -8.55 -5.36 -12.79
CA GLY A 171 -8.09 -4.00 -13.09
C GLY A 171 -7.90 -3.75 -14.58
N VAL A 172 -7.33 -4.73 -15.30
CA VAL A 172 -7.14 -4.68 -16.76
C VAL A 172 -8.49 -4.64 -17.48
N GLU A 173 -9.41 -5.53 -17.09
CA GLU A 173 -10.77 -5.58 -17.62
C GLU A 173 -11.53 -4.27 -17.38
N ALA A 174 -11.37 -3.67 -16.20
CA ALA A 174 -11.99 -2.38 -15.88
C ALA A 174 -11.49 -1.26 -16.80
N LEU A 175 -10.20 -1.25 -17.14
CA LEU A 175 -9.62 -0.31 -18.11
C LEU A 175 -10.05 -0.59 -19.56
N GLY A 176 -10.62 -1.77 -19.85
CA GLY A 176 -10.99 -2.19 -21.21
C GLY A 176 -9.78 -2.40 -22.13
N LEU A 177 -8.66 -2.84 -21.57
CA LEU A 177 -7.38 -3.04 -22.26
C LEU A 177 -6.98 -4.52 -22.26
N GLU A 178 -5.98 -4.88 -23.08
CA GLU A 178 -5.31 -6.18 -22.98
C GLU A 178 -4.20 -6.14 -21.92
N PRO A 179 -3.87 -7.27 -21.25
CA PRO A 179 -2.86 -7.29 -20.20
C PRO A 179 -1.50 -6.73 -20.63
N ASP A 180 -1.04 -7.04 -21.85
CA ASP A 180 0.24 -6.58 -22.40
C ASP A 180 0.26 -5.08 -22.79
N GLU A 181 -0.88 -4.40 -22.65
CA GLU A 181 -1.00 -2.95 -22.82
C GLU A 181 -0.97 -2.20 -21.48
N VAL A 182 -0.98 -2.92 -20.35
CA VAL A 182 -1.07 -2.36 -19.00
C VAL A 182 0.22 -2.58 -18.23
N VAL A 183 0.69 -1.54 -17.54
CA VAL A 183 1.75 -1.70 -16.52
C VAL A 183 1.19 -1.54 -15.11
N VAL A 184 1.53 -2.50 -14.26
CA VAL A 184 1.28 -2.46 -12.83
C VAL A 184 2.47 -1.82 -12.13
N VAL A 185 2.22 -0.84 -11.28
CA VAL A 185 3.21 -0.18 -10.43
C VAL A 185 2.90 -0.51 -8.97
N GLY A 186 3.87 -1.11 -8.26
CA GLY A 186 3.73 -1.43 -6.84
C GLY A 186 5.07 -1.60 -6.14
N ASP A 187 5.05 -1.57 -4.80
CA ASP A 187 6.25 -1.73 -3.96
C ASP A 187 6.56 -3.19 -3.64
N SER A 188 5.55 -4.05 -3.61
CA SER A 188 5.71 -5.44 -3.17
C SER A 188 6.10 -6.34 -4.33
N TYR A 189 7.31 -6.90 -4.28
CA TYR A 189 7.74 -7.89 -5.26
C TYR A 189 6.77 -9.09 -5.34
N GLY A 190 6.37 -9.62 -4.17
CA GLY A 190 5.50 -10.79 -4.08
C GLY A 190 4.02 -10.52 -4.31
N ASN A 191 3.50 -9.35 -3.89
CA ASN A 191 2.08 -9.02 -4.01
C ASN A 191 1.74 -8.21 -5.26
N ASP A 192 2.70 -7.51 -5.87
CA ASP A 192 2.45 -6.67 -7.05
C ASP A 192 3.17 -7.21 -8.27
N ILE A 193 4.49 -7.36 -8.22
CA ILE A 193 5.31 -7.62 -9.42
C ILE A 193 5.08 -9.03 -9.95
N VAL A 194 5.27 -10.06 -9.12
CA VAL A 194 5.05 -11.46 -9.51
C VAL A 194 3.62 -11.70 -10.04
N PRO A 195 2.55 -11.33 -9.32
CA PRO A 195 1.19 -11.55 -9.81
C PRO A 195 0.81 -10.68 -11.02
N ALA A 196 1.33 -9.46 -11.17
CA ALA A 196 1.14 -8.66 -12.38
C ALA A 196 1.72 -9.37 -13.61
N LYS A 197 2.97 -9.85 -13.54
CA LYS A 197 3.60 -10.60 -14.64
C LYS A 197 2.83 -11.89 -14.95
N ARG A 198 2.31 -12.59 -13.92
CA ARG A 198 1.47 -13.78 -14.10
C ARG A 198 0.11 -13.48 -14.74
N ALA A 199 -0.42 -12.28 -14.54
CA ALA A 199 -1.64 -11.81 -15.20
C ALA A 199 -1.39 -11.38 -16.67
N GLY A 200 -0.15 -11.44 -17.15
CA GLY A 200 0.24 -11.00 -18.49
C GLY A 200 0.55 -9.51 -18.59
N CYS A 201 0.50 -8.78 -17.46
CA CYS A 201 0.82 -7.37 -17.43
C CYS A 201 2.33 -7.14 -17.49
N HIS A 202 2.68 -5.93 -17.87
CA HIS A 202 3.95 -5.35 -17.54
C HIS A 202 4.01 -4.94 -16.05
N ALA A 203 5.21 -4.84 -15.48
CA ALA A 203 5.40 -4.47 -14.08
C ALA A 203 6.57 -3.50 -13.89
N VAL A 204 6.33 -2.43 -13.13
CA VAL A 204 7.35 -1.51 -12.64
C VAL A 204 7.43 -1.64 -11.13
N TRP A 205 8.61 -1.99 -10.63
CA TRP A 205 8.84 -2.15 -9.20
C TRP A 205 9.30 -0.86 -8.55
N LEU A 206 8.49 -0.32 -7.64
CA LEU A 206 8.90 0.77 -6.75
C LEU A 206 9.69 0.18 -5.57
N LYS A 207 10.99 0.04 -5.78
CA LYS A 207 11.88 -0.61 -4.82
C LYS A 207 12.24 0.36 -3.69
N GLY A 208 11.80 0.01 -2.48
CA GLY A 208 12.20 0.67 -1.25
C GLY A 208 12.51 -0.33 -0.13
N GLU A 209 11.95 -0.09 1.05
CA GLU A 209 12.23 -0.87 2.25
C GLU A 209 11.22 -2.02 2.40
N GLY A 210 11.66 -3.25 2.12
CA GLY A 210 10.85 -4.45 2.24
C GLY A 210 10.62 -4.91 3.70
N TRP A 211 9.65 -5.81 3.90
CA TRP A 211 9.38 -6.39 5.23
C TRP A 211 10.52 -7.27 5.74
N THR A 212 11.15 -8.01 4.83
CA THR A 212 12.29 -8.90 5.05
C THR A 212 13.45 -8.47 4.15
N ASP A 213 14.68 -8.83 4.54
CA ASP A 213 15.90 -8.54 3.74
C ASP A 213 16.09 -9.57 2.62
N GLU A 214 14.99 -9.96 1.97
CA GLU A 214 15.02 -10.94 0.89
C GLU A 214 15.62 -10.34 -0.37
N THR A 215 16.45 -11.13 -1.04
CA THR A 215 16.90 -10.81 -2.40
C THR A 215 15.87 -11.29 -3.40
N HIS A 216 15.49 -10.42 -4.32
CA HIS A 216 14.52 -10.72 -5.36
C HIS A 216 15.18 -10.69 -6.75
N ASP A 217 14.59 -11.41 -7.70
CA ASP A 217 15.06 -11.39 -9.09
C ASP A 217 14.62 -10.09 -9.77
N GLU A 218 15.55 -9.15 -9.89
CA GLU A 218 15.34 -7.84 -10.49
C GLU A 218 15.21 -7.89 -12.03
N THR A 219 15.33 -9.07 -12.64
CA THR A 219 15.09 -9.25 -14.08
C THR A 219 13.62 -9.53 -14.41
N LEU A 220 12.80 -9.86 -13.40
CA LEU A 220 11.37 -10.08 -13.55
C LEU A 220 10.56 -8.79 -13.85
N PRO A 221 10.72 -7.68 -13.09
CA PRO A 221 10.07 -6.42 -13.44
C PRO A 221 10.66 -5.87 -14.74
N ASP A 222 9.83 -5.19 -15.52
CA ASP A 222 10.26 -4.54 -16.76
C ASP A 222 11.05 -3.25 -16.47
N ALA A 223 10.83 -2.63 -15.31
CA ALA A 223 11.66 -1.54 -14.79
C ALA A 223 11.67 -1.52 -13.25
N VAL A 224 12.74 -0.95 -12.69
CA VAL A 224 12.87 -0.69 -11.26
C VAL A 224 13.05 0.81 -11.04
N ILE A 225 12.25 1.38 -10.16
CA ILE A 225 12.28 2.78 -9.75
C ILE A 225 12.35 2.87 -8.22
N THR A 226 12.82 3.99 -7.69
CA THR A 226 12.86 4.29 -6.26
C THR A 226 11.97 5.48 -5.89
N ASP A 227 11.39 6.16 -6.89
CA ASP A 227 10.46 7.27 -6.71
C ASP A 227 9.46 7.33 -7.88
N LEU A 228 8.18 7.62 -7.60
CA LEU A 228 7.13 7.67 -8.62
C LEU A 228 7.37 8.74 -9.68
N SER A 229 8.11 9.81 -9.39
CA SER A 229 8.48 10.83 -10.39
C SER A 229 9.36 10.28 -11.52
N GLN A 230 9.95 9.09 -11.34
CA GLN A 230 10.71 8.40 -12.39
C GLN A 230 9.81 7.73 -13.43
N LEU A 231 8.50 7.60 -13.19
CA LEU A 231 7.52 7.16 -14.17
C LEU A 231 7.35 8.25 -15.25
N GLY A 232 8.33 8.38 -16.12
CA GLY A 232 8.30 9.23 -17.31
C GLY A 232 8.15 8.40 -18.59
N LEU A 233 8.04 9.10 -19.72
CA LEU A 233 7.94 8.47 -21.05
C LEU A 233 9.06 7.44 -21.29
N ASN A 234 10.29 7.71 -20.84
CA ASN A 234 11.41 6.79 -21.06
C ASN A 234 11.21 5.45 -20.35
N VAL A 235 10.68 5.43 -19.12
CA VAL A 235 10.44 4.17 -18.40
C VAL A 235 9.29 3.38 -19.04
N LEU A 236 8.22 4.07 -19.46
CA LEU A 236 7.02 3.44 -20.02
C LEU A 236 7.13 3.11 -21.52
N HIS A 237 8.01 3.77 -22.28
CA HIS A 237 8.22 3.50 -23.71
C HIS A 237 9.47 2.65 -23.99
N ASP A 238 10.62 2.95 -23.39
CA ASP A 238 11.90 2.34 -23.81
C ASP A 238 12.05 0.89 -23.31
N ASN A 239 11.46 0.57 -22.17
CA ASN A 239 11.54 -0.77 -21.58
C ASN A 239 10.42 -1.72 -22.05
N MET A 240 9.36 -1.16 -22.66
CA MET A 240 8.06 -1.85 -22.85
C MET A 240 7.71 -2.05 -24.33
N SER A 241 8.66 -1.75 -25.23
CA SER A 241 8.50 -1.82 -26.69
C SER A 241 9.27 -2.99 -27.32
N LYS A 242 9.71 -3.97 -26.53
CA LYS A 242 10.34 -5.21 -27.01
C LYS A 242 9.37 -6.37 -26.88
#